data_AF-A0A2T4U380-F1
#
_entry.id   AF-A0A2T4U380-F1
#
_cell.length_a   1.000
_cell.length_b   1.000
_cell.length_c   1.000
_cell.angle_alpha   90.00
_cell.angle_beta   90.00
_cell.angle_gamma   90.00
#
_symmetry.space_group_name_H-M   'P 1'
#
loop_
_entity.id
_entity.type
_entity.pdbx_description
1 polymer ?
#
loop_
_entity_poly.entity_id
_entity_poly.type
_entity_poly.pdbx_seq_one_letter_code
_entity_poly.pdbx_strand_id
1 'polypeptide(L)'
;MALKTSNEKKISRTKKKINQLYAAFDQESEIEMSAWQQVKEAEAGITSYSSKRAVKRNSYRMKKGNEQRLQAAQTKGRLSRHIMRVQNKLDKYEEKIKKTQEDKKEKSQKDREYVTQKKGTRSVKVQGKPS
;
A
#
# COMPACT_ATOMS: atom_id res chain seq x y z
N MET A 1 18.46 -8.62 -17.82
CA MET A 1 18.18 -8.66 -16.36
C MET A 1 17.81 -7.29 -15.75
N ALA A 2 18.18 -6.16 -16.35
CA ALA A 2 17.98 -4.80 -15.80
C ALA A 2 16.52 -4.35 -15.54
N LEU A 3 15.52 -4.89 -16.24
CA LEU A 3 14.10 -4.56 -16.03
C LEU A 3 13.53 -5.12 -14.70
N LYS A 4 14.00 -6.30 -14.27
CA LYS A 4 13.58 -6.91 -12.99
C LYS A 4 14.08 -6.09 -11.81
N THR A 5 15.35 -5.72 -11.81
CA THR A 5 15.94 -4.88 -10.76
C THR A 5 15.31 -3.49 -10.67
N SER A 6 14.79 -2.93 -11.77
CA SER A 6 14.06 -1.65 -11.76
C SER A 6 12.68 -1.76 -11.10
N ASN A 7 11.89 -2.78 -11.44
CA ASN A 7 10.55 -2.96 -10.85
C ASN A 7 10.60 -3.43 -9.39
N GLU A 8 11.56 -4.28 -9.02
CA GLU A 8 11.80 -4.70 -7.63
C GLU A 8 12.15 -3.49 -6.73
N LYS A 9 13.00 -2.57 -7.24
CA LYS A 9 13.29 -1.30 -6.54
C LYS A 9 12.04 -0.42 -6.40
N LYS A 10 11.18 -0.34 -7.43
CA LYS A 10 9.91 0.41 -7.36
C LYS A 10 8.96 -0.18 -6.33
N ILE A 11 8.81 -1.51 -6.29
CA ILE A 11 8.00 -2.23 -5.29
C ILE A 11 8.50 -1.92 -3.89
N SER A 12 9.80 -2.07 -3.63
CA SER A 12 10.41 -1.77 -2.32
C SER A 12 10.12 -0.34 -1.87
N ARG A 13 10.35 0.65 -2.74
CA ARG A 13 10.06 2.07 -2.44
C ARG A 13 8.57 2.31 -2.18
N THR A 14 7.70 1.65 -2.94
CA THR A 14 6.24 1.78 -2.82
C THR A 14 5.75 1.19 -1.50
N LYS A 15 6.22 0.01 -1.11
CA LYS A 15 5.95 -0.60 0.21
C LYS A 15 6.41 0.30 1.35
N LYS A 16 7.63 0.84 1.27
CA LYS A 16 8.12 1.81 2.26
C LYS A 16 7.22 3.04 2.37
N LYS A 17 6.74 3.57 1.24
CA LYS A 17 5.83 4.71 1.23
C LYS A 17 4.47 4.39 1.82
N ILE A 18 3.92 3.20 1.55
CA ILE A 18 2.66 2.74 2.15
C ILE A 18 2.80 2.68 3.68
N ASN A 19 3.89 2.09 4.19
CA ASN A 19 4.12 2.02 5.64
C ASN A 19 4.23 3.41 6.28
N GLN A 20 4.90 4.36 5.62
CA GLN A 20 4.94 5.76 6.09
C GLN A 20 3.56 6.42 6.10
N LEU A 21 2.71 6.11 5.12
CA LEU A 21 1.35 6.66 5.06
C LEU A 21 0.46 6.05 6.15
N TYR A 22 0.62 4.76 6.48
CA TYR A 22 -0.07 4.15 7.61
C TYR A 22 0.37 4.75 8.94
N ALA A 23 1.67 4.92 9.16
CA ALA A 23 2.16 5.58 10.38
C ALA A 23 1.60 7.01 10.55
N ALA A 24 1.52 7.78 9.46
CA ALA A 24 0.88 9.09 9.48
C ALA A 24 -0.64 9.00 9.74
N PHE A 25 -1.32 7.99 9.20
CA PHE A 25 -2.75 7.76 9.42
C PHE A 25 -3.05 7.42 10.88
N ASP A 26 -2.21 6.62 11.51
CA ASP A 26 -2.31 6.25 12.92
C ASP A 26 -2.08 7.47 13.82
N GLN A 27 -1.05 8.27 13.52
CA GLN A 27 -0.79 9.53 14.25
C GLN A 27 -1.99 10.49 14.18
N GLU A 28 -2.61 10.67 13.00
CA GLU A 28 -3.82 11.51 12.89
C GLU A 28 -5.01 10.91 13.64
N SER A 29 -5.07 9.58 13.80
CA SER A 29 -6.10 8.91 14.59
C SER A 29 -5.92 9.17 16.09
N GLU A 30 -4.67 9.17 16.57
CA GLU A 30 -4.36 9.55 17.95
C GLU A 30 -4.74 11.01 18.23
N ILE A 31 -4.45 11.92 17.29
CA ILE A 31 -4.84 13.34 17.39
C ILE A 31 -6.36 13.48 17.45
N GLU A 32 -7.10 12.80 16.57
CA GLU A 32 -8.56 12.82 16.54
C GLU A 32 -9.16 12.36 17.88
N MET A 33 -8.66 11.24 18.41
CA MET A 33 -9.12 10.67 19.68
C MET A 33 -8.79 11.57 20.88
N SER A 34 -7.58 12.13 20.93
CA SER A 34 -7.18 13.07 21.98
C SER A 34 -8.04 14.34 21.97
N ALA A 35 -8.30 14.90 20.78
CA ALA A 35 -9.18 16.05 20.63
C ALA A 35 -10.63 15.74 21.05
N TRP A 36 -11.14 14.54 20.72
CA TRP A 36 -12.45 14.09 21.15
C TRP A 36 -12.56 13.96 22.68
N GLN A 37 -11.55 13.38 23.32
CA GLN A 37 -11.48 13.28 24.79
C GLN A 37 -11.46 14.66 25.45
N GLN A 38 -10.69 15.60 24.90
CA GLN A 38 -10.66 16.98 25.40
C GLN A 38 -12.03 17.66 25.33
N VAL A 39 -12.78 17.44 24.24
CA VAL A 39 -14.15 17.96 24.10
C VAL A 39 -15.05 17.36 25.17
N LYS A 40 -14.96 16.05 25.42
CA LYS A 40 -15.77 15.36 26.43
C LYS A 40 -15.49 15.85 27.85
N GLU A 41 -14.23 16.05 28.21
CA GLU A 41 -13.85 16.62 29.51
C GLU A 41 -14.33 18.05 29.67
N ALA A 42 -14.22 18.87 28.62
CA ALA A 42 -14.67 20.26 28.66
C ALA A 42 -16.21 20.34 28.74
N GLU A 43 -16.92 19.46 28.04
CA GLU A 43 -18.38 19.31 28.10
C GLU A 43 -18.84 18.96 29.54
N ALA A 44 -18.21 17.96 30.16
CA ALA A 44 -18.47 17.57 31.55
C ALA A 44 -18.13 18.70 32.55
N GLY A 45 -17.11 19.50 32.26
CA GLY A 45 -16.78 20.69 33.04
C GLY A 45 -17.87 21.77 32.96
N ILE A 46 -18.51 21.97 31.80
CA ILE A 46 -19.60 22.97 31.70
C ILE A 46 -20.81 22.56 32.53
N THR A 47 -21.17 21.28 32.52
CA THR A 47 -22.33 20.77 33.28
C THR A 47 -22.10 20.77 34.79
N SER A 48 -20.86 20.64 35.26
CA SER A 48 -20.52 20.58 36.69
C SER A 48 -20.22 21.93 37.35
N TYR A 49 -19.70 22.92 36.61
CA TYR A 49 -19.33 24.22 37.17
C TYR A 49 -20.41 25.30 36.98
N SER A 50 -20.77 26.00 38.05
CA SER A 50 -21.74 27.12 38.01
C SER A 50 -21.12 28.49 37.67
N SER A 51 -19.79 28.61 37.68
CA SER A 51 -19.16 29.91 37.43
C SER A 51 -19.11 30.26 35.94
N LYS A 52 -19.60 31.45 35.58
CA LYS A 52 -19.59 31.97 34.19
C LYS A 52 -18.18 31.93 33.56
N ARG A 53 -17.13 32.16 34.36
CA ARG A 53 -15.73 32.12 33.91
C ARG A 53 -15.28 30.70 33.52
N ALA A 54 -15.65 29.69 34.31
CA ALA A 54 -15.31 28.30 34.02
C ALA A 54 -16.08 27.80 32.78
N VAL A 55 -17.37 28.11 32.69
CA VAL A 55 -18.19 27.77 31.51
C VAL A 55 -17.58 28.36 30.25
N LYS A 56 -17.25 29.66 30.21
CA LYS A 56 -16.64 30.32 29.04
C LYS A 56 -15.30 29.68 28.64
N ARG A 57 -14.45 29.33 29.62
CA ARG A 57 -13.17 28.66 29.36
C ARG A 57 -13.38 27.28 28.74
N ASN A 58 -14.31 26.49 29.27
CA ASN A 58 -14.59 25.15 28.77
C ASN A 58 -15.27 25.18 27.39
N SER A 59 -16.17 26.13 27.12
CA SER A 59 -16.74 26.32 25.78
C SER A 59 -15.67 26.61 24.73
N TYR A 60 -14.68 27.43 25.07
CA TYR A 60 -13.54 27.68 24.18
C TYR A 60 -12.71 26.41 23.92
N ARG A 61 -12.44 25.61 24.97
CA ARG A 61 -11.74 24.31 24.84
C ARG A 61 -12.51 23.35 23.94
N MET A 62 -13.84 23.24 24.10
CA MET A 62 -14.68 22.41 23.25
C MET A 62 -14.60 22.84 21.78
N LYS A 63 -14.71 24.15 21.51
CA LYS A 63 -14.64 24.67 20.13
C LYS A 63 -13.30 24.31 19.48
N LYS A 64 -12.19 24.55 20.19
CA LYS A 64 -10.84 24.22 19.72
C LYS A 64 -10.66 22.71 19.49
N GLY A 65 -11.11 21.88 20.42
CA GLY A 65 -11.03 20.42 20.28
C GLY A 65 -11.85 19.89 19.11
N ASN A 66 -13.05 20.43 18.88
CA ASN A 66 -13.88 20.08 17.73
C ASN A 66 -13.23 20.46 16.39
N GLU A 67 -12.61 21.63 16.30
CA GLU A 67 -11.87 22.07 15.11
C GLU A 67 -10.68 21.15 14.84
N GLN A 68 -9.89 20.80 15.86
CA GLN A 68 -8.78 19.85 15.73
C GLN A 68 -9.25 18.45 15.29
N ARG A 69 -10.33 17.95 15.89
CA ARG A 69 -10.94 16.66 15.52
C ARG A 69 -11.37 16.64 14.06
N LEU A 70 -12.04 17.69 13.59
CA LEU A 70 -12.49 17.80 12.21
C LEU A 70 -11.31 17.82 11.23
N GLN A 71 -10.27 18.59 11.54
CA GLN A 71 -9.06 18.66 10.70
C GLN A 71 -8.37 17.29 10.62
N ALA A 72 -8.19 16.60 11.75
CA ALA A 72 -7.60 15.26 11.79
C ALA A 72 -8.42 14.25 10.97
N ALA A 73 -9.75 14.25 11.12
CA ALA A 73 -10.64 13.38 10.34
C ALA A 73 -10.54 13.64 8.83
N GLN A 74 -10.46 14.90 8.41
CA GLN A 74 -10.26 15.26 7.00
C GLN A 74 -8.89 14.80 6.47
N THR A 75 -7.83 14.97 7.26
CA THR A 75 -6.48 14.53 6.93
C THR A 75 -6.42 13.01 6.80
N LYS A 76 -7.01 12.26 7.73
CA LYS A 76 -7.17 10.79 7.65
C LYS A 76 -7.87 10.37 6.36
N GLY A 77 -8.96 11.04 5.99
CA GLY A 77 -9.65 10.77 4.73
C GLY A 77 -8.74 10.97 3.51
N ARG A 78 -7.88 11.98 3.51
CA ARG A 78 -6.88 12.22 2.44
C ARG A 78 -5.79 11.15 2.44
N LEU A 79 -5.27 10.77 3.60
CA LEU A 79 -4.26 9.73 3.76
C LEU A 79 -4.79 8.36 3.29
N SER A 80 -6.00 7.98 3.69
CA SER A 80 -6.66 6.73 3.26
C SER A 80 -6.77 6.65 1.73
N ARG A 81 -7.25 7.71 1.08
CA ARG A 81 -7.28 7.77 -0.40
C ARG A 81 -5.89 7.71 -1.03
N HIS A 82 -4.87 8.26 -0.36
CA HIS A 82 -3.49 8.20 -0.84
C HIS A 82 -2.93 6.77 -0.74
N ILE A 83 -3.15 6.11 0.40
CA ILE A 83 -2.79 4.70 0.63
C ILE A 83 -3.38 3.84 -0.48
N MET A 84 -4.69 3.93 -0.72
CA MET A 84 -5.37 3.16 -1.78
C MET A 84 -4.74 3.40 -3.17
N ARG A 85 -4.43 4.65 -3.52
CA ARG A 85 -3.76 4.96 -4.81
C ARG A 85 -2.35 4.38 -4.90
N VAL A 86 -1.63 4.31 -3.79
CA VAL A 86 -0.26 3.74 -3.75
C VAL A 86 -0.33 2.20 -3.76
N GLN A 87 -1.30 1.59 -3.08
CA GLN A 87 -1.59 0.16 -3.15
C GLN A 87 -1.87 -0.27 -4.59
N ASN A 88 -2.76 0.43 -5.29
CA ASN A 88 -3.07 0.11 -6.70
C ASN A 88 -1.83 0.21 -7.61
N LYS A 89 -0.86 1.07 -7.29
CA LYS A 89 0.42 1.13 -8.02
C LYS A 89 1.31 -0.07 -7.68
N LEU A 90 1.34 -0.47 -6.41
CA LEU A 90 2.07 -1.64 -5.95
C LEU A 90 1.58 -2.89 -6.68
N ASP A 91 0.27 -3.12 -6.70
CA ASP A 91 -0.36 -4.27 -7.34
C ASP A 91 0.02 -4.33 -8.82
N LYS A 92 -0.04 -3.20 -9.53
CA LYS A 92 0.39 -3.11 -10.95
C LYS A 92 1.88 -3.44 -11.15
N TYR A 93 2.74 -3.10 -10.20
CA TYR A 93 4.16 -3.46 -10.30
C TYR A 93 4.38 -4.94 -10.01
N GLU A 94 3.70 -5.50 -9.02
CA GLU A 94 3.77 -6.91 -8.66
C GLU A 94 3.22 -7.81 -9.78
N GLU A 95 2.10 -7.42 -10.39
CA GLU A 95 1.50 -8.11 -11.54
C GLU A 95 2.46 -8.14 -12.75
N LYS A 96 3.12 -7.01 -13.06
CA LYS A 96 4.12 -6.95 -14.14
C LYS A 96 5.29 -7.88 -13.90
N ILE A 97 5.74 -8.01 -12.65
CA ILE A 97 6.80 -8.97 -12.32
C ILE A 97 6.31 -10.39 -12.51
N LYS A 98 5.10 -10.72 -12.03
CA LYS A 98 4.50 -12.05 -12.17
C LYS A 98 4.41 -12.46 -13.64
N LYS A 99 3.84 -11.61 -14.49
CA LYS A 99 3.74 -11.83 -15.94
C LYS A 99 5.11 -12.04 -16.59
N THR A 100 6.09 -11.19 -16.25
CA THR A 100 7.47 -11.34 -16.76
C THR A 100 8.13 -12.66 -16.32
N GLN A 101 7.74 -13.21 -15.17
CA GLN A 101 8.22 -14.51 -14.70
C GLN A 101 7.56 -15.67 -15.44
N GLU A 102 6.25 -15.58 -15.70
CA GLU A 102 5.47 -16.55 -16.46
C GLU A 102 5.98 -16.64 -17.91
N ASP A 103 6.13 -15.50 -18.60
CA ASP A 103 6.65 -15.45 -19.98
C ASP A 103 8.04 -16.13 -20.11
N LYS A 104 8.89 -15.98 -19.09
CA LYS A 104 10.22 -16.63 -19.07
C LYS A 104 10.14 -18.14 -18.87
N LYS A 105 9.19 -18.63 -18.06
CA LYS A 105 8.98 -20.06 -17.85
C LYS A 105 8.45 -20.71 -19.13
N GLU A 106 7.47 -20.09 -19.77
CA GLU A 106 6.91 -20.57 -21.04
C GLU A 106 7.97 -20.63 -22.15
N LYS A 107 8.79 -19.57 -22.29
CA LYS A 107 9.88 -19.56 -23.26
C LYS A 107 10.88 -20.69 -23.00
N SER A 108 11.29 -20.87 -21.74
CA SER A 108 12.21 -21.95 -21.36
C SER A 108 11.64 -23.35 -21.62
N GLN A 109 10.32 -23.53 -21.52
CA GLN A 109 9.65 -24.81 -21.81
C GLN A 109 9.60 -25.09 -23.31
N LYS A 110 9.23 -24.10 -24.13
CA LYS A 110 9.24 -24.20 -25.60
C LYS A 110 10.65 -24.45 -26.15
N ASP A 111 11.65 -23.76 -25.60
CA ASP A 111 13.06 -23.97 -25.98
C ASP A 111 13.52 -25.40 -25.65
N ARG A 112 13.08 -25.96 -24.51
CA ARG A 112 13.36 -27.37 -24.16
C ARG A 112 12.66 -28.35 -25.11
N GLU A 113 11.38 -28.13 -25.39
CA GLU A 113 10.58 -28.99 -26.27
C GLU A 113 11.13 -29.02 -27.70
N TYR A 114 11.57 -27.87 -28.22
CA TYR A 114 12.23 -27.76 -29.52
C TYR A 114 13.54 -28.56 -29.58
N VAL A 115 14.36 -28.48 -28.53
CA VAL A 115 15.63 -29.22 -28.45
C VAL A 115 15.38 -30.73 -28.39
N THR A 116 14.38 -31.20 -27.65
CA THR A 116 14.03 -32.64 -27.61
C THR A 116 13.52 -33.15 -28.96
N GLN A 117 12.69 -32.39 -29.68
CA GLN A 117 12.24 -32.76 -31.03
C GLN A 117 13.40 -32.84 -32.05
N LYS A 118 14.36 -31.91 -31.99
CA LYS A 118 15.55 -31.90 -32.86
C LYS A 118 16.54 -33.04 -32.57
N LYS A 119 16.61 -33.53 -31.33
CA LYS A 119 17.44 -34.69 -30.98
C LYS A 119 16.81 -36.02 -31.41
N GLY A 120 15.49 -36.16 -31.29
CA GLY A 120 14.77 -37.38 -31.73
C GLY A 120 14.75 -37.59 -33.25
N THR A 121 14.94 -36.53 -34.05
CA THR A 121 14.98 -36.60 -35.52
C THR A 121 16.37 -36.87 -36.10
N ARG A 122 17.44 -36.75 -35.29
CA ARG A 122 18.83 -36.96 -35.74
C ARG A 122 19.27 -38.42 -35.69
N SER A 123 18.51 -39.30 -35.03
CA SER A 123 18.81 -40.72 -34.84
C SER A 123 18.27 -41.66 -35.94
N VAL A 124 17.59 -41.16 -36.98
CA VAL A 124 16.88 -42.00 -37.97
C VAL A 124 17.54 -42.06 -39.37
N LYS A 125 18.67 -41.37 -39.61
CA LYS A 125 19.36 -41.39 -40.93
C LYS A 125 20.74 -42.06 -40.89
N VAL A 126 20.81 -43.30 -40.46
CA VAL A 126 21.95 -44.20 -40.77
C VAL A 126 21.43 -45.64 -40.91
N GLN A 127 20.68 -45.95 -41.97
CA GLN A 127 20.52 -47.34 -42.42
C GLN A 127 20.88 -47.42 -43.89
N GLY A 128 21.83 -48.31 -44.16
CA GLY A 128 22.67 -48.37 -45.36
C GLY A 128 21.93 -48.61 -46.66
N LYS A 129 22.57 -48.17 -47.74
CA LYS A 129 22.26 -48.62 -49.11
C LYS A 129 22.83 -50.03 -49.29
N PRO A 130 22.04 -51.04 -49.69
CA PRO A 130 22.58 -52.31 -50.14
C PRO A 130 23.25 -52.12 -51.50
N SER A 131 24.45 -52.71 -51.65
CA SER A 131 25.22 -52.80 -52.89
C SER A 131 24.78 -53.99 -53.72
#